data_AF-E8JRB4-F1
#
_entry.id   AF-E8JRB4-F1
#
_cell.length_a   1.000
_cell.length_b   1.000
_cell.length_c   1.000
_cell.angle_alpha   90.00
_cell.angle_beta   90.00
_cell.angle_gamma   90.00
#
_symmetry.space_group_name_H-M   'P 1'
#
loop_
_entity.id
_entity.type
_entity.pdbx_description
1 polymer ?
#
loop_
_entity_poly.entity_id
_entity_poly.type
_entity_poly.pdbx_seq_one_letter_code
_entity_poly.pdbx_strand_id
1 'polypeptide(L)'
;MRQVRAGILLYAMLMAAIFALLLQFYLGRVVASERQHQAQLKYAQAYLMAEISRDYAKDSSGKCYFDKGVVSYQRENEVLVETVVLENKEEFHYTFSLPKKSEQTIEKESH
;
A
#
# COMPACT_ATOMS: atom_id res chain seq x y z
N MET A 1 -59.82 26.43 -0.21
CA MET A 1 -58.75 26.96 -1.08
C MET A 1 -57.39 26.49 -0.58
N ARG A 2 -56.74 25.50 -1.22
CA ARG A 2 -55.29 25.23 -1.02
C ARG A 2 -54.70 24.36 -2.14
N GLN A 3 -54.97 24.72 -3.39
CA GLN A 3 -54.55 23.93 -4.56
C GLN A 3 -53.20 24.36 -5.16
N VAL A 4 -52.42 25.20 -4.46
CA VAL A 4 -51.15 25.75 -5.00
C VAL A 4 -49.89 25.15 -4.40
N ARG A 5 -50.00 24.14 -3.53
CA ARG A 5 -48.84 23.66 -2.74
C ARG A 5 -48.32 22.28 -3.11
N ALA A 6 -49.03 21.52 -3.94
CA ALA A 6 -48.63 20.17 -4.34
C ALA A 6 -47.40 20.18 -5.28
N GLY A 7 -47.33 21.11 -6.23
CA GLY A 7 -46.18 21.25 -7.14
C GLY A 7 -44.90 21.68 -6.42
N ILE A 8 -45.01 22.54 -5.40
CA ILE A 8 -43.88 22.98 -4.58
C ILE A 8 -43.35 21.82 -3.74
N LEU A 9 -44.24 21.00 -3.17
CA LEU A 9 -43.86 19.83 -2.40
C LEU A 9 -43.17 18.77 -3.29
N LEU A 10 -43.69 18.56 -4.50
CA LEU A 10 -43.09 17.64 -5.47
C LEU A 10 -41.70 18.12 -5.93
N TYR A 11 -41.55 19.42 -6.17
CA TYR A 11 -40.25 20.02 -6.51
C TYR A 11 -39.26 19.89 -5.36
N ALA A 12 -39.69 20.18 -4.12
CA ALA A 12 -38.84 20.01 -2.95
C ALA A 12 -38.42 18.55 -2.76
N MET A 13 -39.33 17.59 -2.97
CA MET A 13 -39.03 16.16 -2.91
C MET A 13 -38.04 15.73 -3.99
N LEU A 14 -38.22 16.22 -5.23
CA LEU A 14 -37.31 15.96 -6.34
C LEU A 14 -35.92 16.57 -6.07
N MET A 15 -35.87 17.82 -5.63
CA MET A 15 -34.61 18.51 -5.31
C MET A 15 -33.88 17.84 -4.13
N ALA A 16 -34.61 17.39 -3.10
CA ALA A 16 -34.02 16.63 -2.00
C ALA A 16 -33.48 15.27 -2.47
N ALA A 17 -34.18 14.57 -3.37
CA ALA A 17 -33.71 13.30 -3.93
C ALA A 17 -32.43 13.48 -4.76
N ILE A 18 -32.38 14.50 -5.64
CA ILE A 18 -31.18 14.84 -6.42
C ILE A 18 -30.03 15.21 -5.48
N PHE A 19 -30.29 16.04 -4.48
CA PHE A 19 -29.28 16.43 -3.49
C PHE A 19 -28.74 15.23 -2.71
N ALA A 20 -29.61 14.31 -2.27
CA ALA A 20 -29.22 13.10 -1.58
C ALA A 20 -28.34 12.19 -2.47
N LEU A 21 -28.69 12.03 -3.75
CA LEU A 21 -27.90 11.26 -4.71
C LEU A 21 -26.49 11.87 -4.90
N LEU A 22 -26.42 13.19 -5.07
CA LEU A 22 -25.15 13.90 -5.22
C LEU A 22 -24.29 13.78 -3.95
N LEU A 23 -24.90 13.92 -2.77
CA LEU A 23 -24.20 13.81 -1.50
C LEU A 23 -23.67 12.39 -1.26
N GLN A 24 -24.48 11.37 -1.54
CA GLN A 24 -24.08 9.96 -1.46
C GLN A 24 -22.91 9.66 -2.39
N PHE A 25 -22.98 10.13 -3.64
CA PHE A 25 -21.89 9.97 -4.60
C PHE A 25 -20.62 10.71 -4.17
N TYR A 26 -20.77 11.95 -3.67
CA TYR A 26 -19.65 12.76 -3.20
C TYR A 26 -18.94 12.12 -2.01
N LEU A 27 -19.67 11.75 -0.95
CA LEU A 27 -19.11 11.05 0.21
C LEU A 27 -18.49 9.71 -0.20
N GLY A 28 -19.19 8.93 -1.03
CA GLY A 28 -18.71 7.64 -1.51
C GLY A 28 -17.37 7.76 -2.25
N ARG A 29 -17.24 8.76 -3.14
CA ARG A 29 -16.00 9.02 -3.88
C ARG A 29 -14.87 9.48 -2.96
N VAL A 30 -15.14 10.37 -2.01
CA VAL A 30 -14.12 10.88 -1.08
C VAL A 30 -13.59 9.75 -0.21
N VAL A 31 -14.48 8.93 0.37
CA VAL A 31 -14.08 7.80 1.23
C VAL A 31 -13.36 6.71 0.42
N ALA A 32 -13.82 6.41 -0.79
CA ALA A 32 -13.14 5.45 -1.66
C ALA A 32 -11.75 5.94 -2.08
N SER A 33 -11.62 7.22 -2.42
CA SER A 33 -10.34 7.84 -2.77
C SER A 33 -9.35 7.80 -1.60
N GLU A 34 -9.82 8.09 -0.38
CA GLU A 34 -8.96 8.02 0.82
C GLU A 34 -8.48 6.60 1.07
N ARG A 35 -9.38 5.61 1.01
CA ARG A 35 -9.00 4.19 1.19
C ARG A 35 -7.97 3.75 0.16
N GLN A 36 -8.16 4.15 -1.10
CA GLN A 36 -7.22 3.81 -2.17
C GLN A 36 -5.87 4.51 -1.98
N HIS A 37 -5.88 5.78 -1.58
CA HIS A 37 -4.65 6.53 -1.29
C HIS A 37 -3.86 5.89 -0.14
N GLN A 38 -4.54 5.57 0.96
CA GLN A 38 -3.93 4.88 2.10
C GLN A 38 -3.36 3.52 1.71
N ALA A 39 -4.08 2.74 0.89
CA ALA A 39 -3.56 1.49 0.37
C ALA A 39 -2.27 1.70 -0.45
N GLN A 40 -2.26 2.67 -1.38
CA GLN A 40 -1.08 2.97 -2.20
C GLN A 40 0.13 3.38 -1.36
N LEU A 41 -0.06 4.20 -0.32
CA LEU A 41 1.02 4.58 0.60
C LEU A 41 1.61 3.36 1.31
N LYS A 42 0.77 2.44 1.78
CA LYS A 42 1.23 1.20 2.43
C LYS A 42 1.98 0.28 1.46
N TYR A 43 1.47 0.12 0.23
CA TYR A 43 2.16 -0.64 -0.81
C TYR A 43 3.56 -0.05 -1.10
N ALA A 44 3.66 1.27 -1.25
CA ALA A 44 4.93 1.94 -1.48
C ALA A 44 5.88 1.78 -0.28
N GLN A 45 5.37 1.93 0.95
CA GLN A 45 6.13 1.73 2.17
C GLN A 45 6.68 0.30 2.29
N ALA A 46 5.82 -0.70 2.10
CA ALA A 46 6.22 -2.10 2.18
C ALA A 46 7.26 -2.44 1.10
N TYR A 47 7.08 -1.91 -0.12
CA TYR A 47 8.04 -2.09 -1.21
C TYR A 47 9.42 -1.48 -0.88
N LEU A 48 9.45 -0.25 -0.36
CA LEU A 48 10.71 0.39 0.06
C LEU A 48 11.38 -0.37 1.20
N MET A 49 10.61 -0.89 2.16
CA MET A 49 11.16 -1.71 3.25
C MET A 49 11.80 -2.99 2.72
N ALA A 50 11.17 -3.64 1.74
CA ALA A 50 11.72 -4.81 1.06
C ALA A 50 13.00 -4.47 0.27
N GLU A 51 12.99 -3.37 -0.49
CA GLU A 51 14.17 -2.93 -1.22
C GLU A 51 15.36 -2.60 -0.31
N ILE A 52 15.09 -1.91 0.81
CA ILE A 52 16.12 -1.65 1.82
C ILE A 52 16.59 -2.97 2.44
N SER A 53 15.70 -3.87 2.86
CA SER A 53 16.11 -5.14 3.47
C SER A 53 16.95 -5.99 2.53
N ARG A 54 16.66 -5.99 1.22
CA ARG A 54 17.49 -6.65 0.21
C ARG A 54 18.94 -6.16 0.23
N ASP A 55 19.15 -4.85 0.34
CA ASP A 55 20.49 -4.26 0.34
C ASP A 55 21.25 -4.56 1.65
N TYR A 56 20.53 -4.73 2.76
CA TYR A 56 21.10 -5.12 4.06
C TYR A 56 21.19 -6.65 4.28
N ALA A 57 20.50 -7.47 3.48
CA ALA A 57 20.42 -8.92 3.61
C ALA A 57 21.75 -9.62 3.24
N LYS A 58 22.67 -9.68 4.21
CA LYS A 58 23.96 -10.37 4.07
C LYS A 58 23.81 -11.89 4.22
N ASP A 59 22.91 -12.33 5.09
CA ASP A 59 22.68 -13.74 5.43
C ASP A 59 21.68 -14.42 4.49
N SER A 60 21.61 -15.76 4.58
CA SER A 60 20.67 -16.57 3.79
C SER A 60 19.22 -16.42 4.25
N SER A 61 18.98 -16.05 5.50
CA SER A 61 17.65 -15.70 6.00
C SER A 61 17.77 -14.82 7.24
N GLY A 62 16.73 -14.07 7.55
CA GLY A 62 16.73 -13.19 8.71
C GLY A 62 15.48 -12.34 8.80
N LYS A 63 15.46 -11.47 9.81
CA LYS A 63 14.41 -10.47 10.01
C LYS A 63 15.04 -9.10 10.15
N CYS A 64 14.57 -8.16 9.34
CA CYS A 64 14.89 -6.75 9.46
C CYS A 64 13.75 -6.04 10.19
N TYR A 65 14.09 -5.33 11.25
CA TYR A 65 13.13 -4.58 12.05
C TYR A 65 13.17 -3.12 11.64
N PHE A 66 12.01 -2.58 11.28
CA PHE A 66 11.82 -1.18 10.97
C PHE A 66 10.82 -0.57 11.96
N ASP A 67 10.83 0.76 12.07
CA ASP A 67 9.84 1.50 12.89
C ASP A 67 8.40 1.24 12.42
N LYS A 68 8.20 0.86 11.15
CA LYS A 68 6.89 0.69 10.52
C LYS A 68 6.48 -0.77 10.28
N GLY A 69 7.29 -1.72 10.74
CA GLY A 69 7.02 -3.14 10.57
C GLY A 69 8.26 -4.01 10.57
N VAL A 70 8.08 -5.28 10.23
CA VAL A 70 9.16 -6.26 10.19
C VAL A 70 9.19 -6.90 8.81
N VAL A 71 10.39 -6.99 8.22
CA VAL A 71 10.60 -7.70 6.96
C VAL A 71 11.33 -9.00 7.27
N SER A 72 10.70 -10.14 6.96
CA SER A 72 11.35 -11.44 7.01
C SER A 72 11.84 -11.78 5.62
N TYR A 73 13.13 -12.02 5.47
CA TYR A 73 13.73 -12.38 4.18
C TYR A 73 14.31 -13.79 4.24
N GLN A 74 14.15 -14.53 3.14
CA GLN A 74 14.72 -15.85 2.96
C GLN A 74 15.24 -15.96 1.53
N ARG A 75 16.54 -16.25 1.41
CA ARG A 75 17.24 -16.48 0.16
C ARG A 75 17.17 -17.97 -0.16
N GLU A 76 16.51 -18.30 -1.25
CA GLU A 76 16.40 -19.65 -1.80
C GLU A 76 17.06 -19.65 -3.18
N ASN A 77 18.30 -20.15 -3.25
CA ASN A 77 19.15 -20.13 -4.45
C ASN A 77 19.36 -18.73 -5.05
N GLU A 78 18.73 -18.44 -6.19
CA GLU A 78 18.79 -17.17 -6.94
C GLU A 78 17.59 -16.26 -6.65
N VAL A 79 16.72 -16.65 -5.74
CA VAL A 79 15.49 -15.92 -5.41
C VAL A 79 15.54 -15.46 -3.96
N LEU A 80 15.27 -14.18 -3.73
CA LEU A 80 15.04 -13.62 -2.41
C LEU A 80 13.53 -13.45 -2.22
N VAL A 81 12.97 -14.19 -1.28
CA VAL A 81 11.58 -14.06 -0.87
C VAL A 81 11.54 -13.20 0.37
N GLU A 82 10.81 -12.10 0.32
CA GLU A 82 10.64 -11.16 1.42
C GLU A 82 9.16 -11.02 1.78
N THR A 83 8.86 -11.24 3.05
CA THR A 83 7.54 -11.01 3.65
C THR A 83 7.62 -9.78 4.53
N VAL A 84 6.98 -8.70 4.12
CA VAL A 84 6.88 -7.45 4.86
C VAL A 84 5.58 -7.46 5.65
N VAL A 85 5.68 -7.39 6.98
CA VAL A 85 4.54 -7.28 7.89
C VAL A 85 4.53 -5.86 8.46
N LEU A 86 3.57 -5.05 8.06
CA LEU A 86 3.40 -3.69 8.60
C LEU A 86 2.78 -3.73 10.01
N GLU A 87 2.89 -2.63 10.76
CA GLU A 87 2.31 -2.50 12.12
C GLU A 87 0.81 -2.84 12.20
N ASN A 88 0.08 -2.58 11.10
CA ASN A 88 -1.34 -2.86 10.98
C ASN A 88 -1.66 -4.34 10.71
N LYS A 89 -0.66 -5.23 10.74
CA LYS A 89 -0.75 -6.67 10.44
C LYS A 89 -1.08 -7.00 8.99
N GLU A 90 -0.96 -6.03 8.06
CA GLU A 90 -1.02 -6.32 6.64
C GLU A 90 0.31 -6.91 6.18
N GLU A 91 0.24 -7.99 5.42
CA GLU A 91 1.40 -8.72 4.91
C GLU A 91 1.53 -8.52 3.40
N PHE A 92 2.73 -8.15 2.97
CA PHE A 92 3.09 -7.97 1.57
C PHE A 92 4.22 -8.92 1.22
N HIS A 93 4.05 -9.64 0.12
CA HIS A 93 5.03 -10.62 -0.37
C HIS A 93 5.74 -10.06 -1.59
N TYR A 94 7.06 -9.97 -1.50
CA TYR A 94 7.92 -9.53 -2.58
C TYR A 94 8.93 -10.63 -2.91
N THR A 95 9.17 -10.80 -4.20
CA THR A 95 10.13 -11.78 -4.70
C THR A 95 11.10 -11.06 -5.62
N PHE A 96 12.38 -11.07 -5.25
CA PHE A 96 13.45 -10.47 -6.04
C PHE A 96 14.33 -11.58 -6.63
N SER A 97 14.55 -11.54 -7.94
CA SER A 97 15.57 -12.38 -8.58
C SER A 97 16.93 -11.74 -8.35
N LEU A 98 17.78 -12.40 -7.55
CA LEU A 98 19.15 -11.96 -7.31
C LEU A 98 20.06 -12.54 -8.41
N PRO A 99 20.92 -11.73 -9.05
CA PRO A 99 21.99 -12.29 -9.87
C PRO A 99 22.91 -13.14 -8.97
N LYS A 100 23.36 -14.30 -9.47
CA LYS A 100 24.37 -15.14 -8.78
C LYS A 100 25.51 -14.25 -8.28
N LYS A 101 25.79 -14.33 -6.98
CA LYS A 101 26.95 -13.67 -6.37
C LYS A 101 28.22 -14.21 -7.03
N SER A 102 28.71 -13.54 -8.07
CA SER A 102 30.09 -13.68 -8.48
C SER A 102 30.95 -13.16 -7.34
N GLU A 103 31.91 -13.97 -6.92
CA GLU A 103 32.98 -13.59 -6.00
C GLU A 103 33.68 -12.34 -6.57
N GLN A 104 33.36 -11.17 -6.04
CA GLN A 104 34.24 -10.02 -6.20
C GLN A 104 35.40 -10.21 -5.25
N THR A 105 36.46 -10.74 -5.87
CA THR A 105 37.85 -10.80 -5.46
C THR A 105 38.24 -9.69 -4.50
N ILE A 106 38.85 -10.12 -3.40
CA ILE A 106 39.71 -9.29 -2.55
C ILE A 106 40.88 -8.82 -3.43
N GLU A 107 40.79 -7.63 -4.01
CA GLU A 107 41.98 -6.88 -4.42
C GLU A 107 42.26 -5.84 -3.34
N LYS A 108 43.18 -6.21 -2.45
CA LYS A 108 43.93 -5.26 -1.64
C LYS A 108 44.78 -4.44 -2.61
N GLU A 109 44.40 -3.19 -2.87
CA GLU A 109 45.34 -2.23 -3.43
C GLU A 109 46.26 -1.73 -2.30
N SER A 110 47.49 -2.23 -2.36
CA SER A 110 48.66 -1.68 -1.70
C SER A 110 49.12 -0.46 -2.49
N HIS A 111 49.15 0.71 -1.87
CA HIS A 111 50.21 1.69 -2.09
C HIS A 111 50.51 2.46 -0.81
#